data_AF-A0A351Z8C8-F1
#
_entry.id   AF-A0A351Z8C8-F1
#
_cell.length_a   1.000
_cell.length_b   1.000
_cell.length_c   1.000
_cell.angle_alpha   90.00
_cell.angle_beta   90.00
_cell.angle_gamma   90.00
#
_symmetry.space_group_name_H-M   'P 1'
#
loop_
_entity.id
_entity.type
_entity.pdbx_description
1 polymer ?
#
loop_
_entity_poly.entity_id
_entity_poly.type
_entity_poly.pdbx_seq_one_letter_code
_entity_poly.pdbx_strand_id
1 'polypeptide(L)'
;MGPGGRDGGPENLRAMGRHCAAQSVTDETRRSAPSRLQAALPPVNTPISYRKGGYDMDKSASDRKGKVKDIILALHKGLPVQKAKERFEAEVGDISATEIAQIEQELLTEGMSVDEVKKLCNVHALLFEKSLKEKMTSEEATSHPVHLFKLENREIEKITASLKDAAEKQDRAAVGALLEKLKPVEVHYTKKEQLLFPFLEREGFMGPSKVMWGKHNDIRAMLKDALLAVEAAGDFKQYKEKKLDLLIEEVDGMIFKEEQILFPASIEKLKPDDWLEILKQGSEIGYAFIEGPKEIDGLLKELKANLCPESGTEDGYVDFPTGKVSVRELMVILNTLPVDISFVGADNRMRYFSESEDRIFVRTRAVIGREVKNCHPPQSVETVMKVVEELRSGKSKSVDFWLNIRGRTVYIRYFGIFDGDKNYLGTLEVTQDITEIQKLTGEKRLP
;
A
#
# COMPACT_ATOMS: atom_id res chain seq x y z
N MET A 1 -61.44 5.40 -18.30
CA MET A 1 -61.95 4.21 -19.02
C MET A 1 -60.81 3.65 -19.86
N GLY A 2 -60.60 2.32 -19.90
CA GLY A 2 -59.85 1.62 -20.97
C GLY A 2 -60.84 0.90 -21.90
N PRO A 3 -60.47 -0.13 -22.71
CA PRO A 3 -59.15 -0.75 -23.01
C PRO A 3 -58.65 -0.39 -24.44
N GLY A 4 -57.60 -0.99 -25.06
CA GLY A 4 -56.55 -1.89 -24.57
C GLY A 4 -56.37 -3.21 -25.35
N GLY A 5 -55.39 -3.28 -26.29
CA GLY A 5 -55.06 -4.46 -27.12
C GLY A 5 -55.38 -4.27 -28.62
N ARG A 6 -54.92 -5.12 -29.57
CA ARG A 6 -53.88 -6.18 -29.56
C ARG A 6 -53.51 -6.63 -31.01
N ASP A 7 -52.41 -7.38 -31.17
CA ASP A 7 -52.06 -8.36 -32.22
C ASP A 7 -51.70 -7.95 -33.69
N GLY A 8 -50.74 -8.70 -34.28
CA GLY A 8 -50.36 -8.75 -35.72
C GLY A 8 -49.33 -7.71 -36.20
N GLY A 9 -48.26 -8.02 -36.97
CA GLY A 9 -47.76 -9.28 -37.57
C GLY A 9 -46.28 -9.14 -38.05
N PRO A 10 -45.65 -10.16 -38.67
CA PRO A 10 -44.17 -10.30 -38.69
C PRO A 10 -43.46 -10.07 -40.04
N GLU A 11 -42.16 -9.74 -40.02
CA GLU A 11 -41.23 -9.95 -41.15
C GLU A 11 -39.76 -10.29 -40.77
N ASN A 12 -39.23 -11.30 -41.48
CA ASN A 12 -37.88 -11.42 -42.07
C ASN A 12 -36.55 -11.50 -41.26
N LEU A 13 -36.07 -12.76 -41.15
CA LEU A 13 -34.80 -13.30 -41.74
C LEU A 13 -33.38 -13.05 -41.13
N ARG A 14 -32.67 -14.20 -40.98
CA ARG A 14 -31.20 -14.44 -40.99
C ARG A 14 -30.36 -13.75 -39.89
N ALA A 15 -29.68 -14.43 -38.96
CA ALA A 15 -28.85 -15.65 -38.96
C ALA A 15 -27.44 -15.51 -39.57
N MET A 16 -26.41 -15.46 -38.71
CA MET A 16 -25.15 -16.22 -38.81
C MET A 16 -24.32 -16.10 -37.53
N GLY A 17 -23.90 -17.22 -36.93
CA GLY A 17 -22.85 -17.26 -35.90
C GLY A 17 -21.48 -17.56 -36.50
N ARG A 18 -20.40 -17.44 -35.72
CA ARG A 18 -19.04 -17.91 -36.10
C ARG A 18 -18.35 -18.63 -34.94
N HIS A 19 -17.46 -19.54 -35.29
CA HIS A 19 -16.69 -20.42 -34.39
C HIS A 19 -15.21 -20.01 -34.33
N CYS A 20 -14.51 -20.56 -33.34
CA CYS A 20 -13.06 -20.54 -33.25
C CYS A 20 -12.40 -21.28 -34.42
N ALA A 21 -11.16 -20.90 -34.74
CA ALA A 21 -10.18 -21.77 -35.38
C ALA A 21 -8.77 -21.32 -34.94
N ALA A 22 -7.88 -22.29 -34.67
CA ALA A 22 -6.46 -22.06 -34.47
C ALA A 22 -5.68 -22.51 -35.71
N GLN A 23 -4.49 -21.97 -35.95
CA GLN A 23 -3.57 -22.46 -36.97
C GLN A 23 -2.13 -22.51 -36.45
N SER A 24 -1.47 -23.63 -36.73
CA SER A 24 -0.04 -23.85 -36.59
C SER A 24 0.66 -23.63 -37.94
N VAL A 25 1.94 -23.26 -37.91
CA VAL A 25 2.81 -23.21 -39.10
C VAL A 25 4.15 -23.85 -38.74
N THR A 26 4.75 -24.55 -39.72
CA THR A 26 5.98 -25.34 -39.59
C THR A 26 7.08 -24.85 -40.53
N ASP A 27 8.30 -25.35 -40.29
CA ASP A 27 9.22 -25.94 -41.30
C ASP A 27 10.64 -25.33 -41.42
N GLU A 28 11.56 -26.12 -41.97
CA GLU A 28 13.03 -26.01 -41.90
C GLU A 28 13.69 -24.93 -42.78
N THR A 29 14.97 -24.62 -42.50
CA THR A 29 16.04 -24.81 -43.51
C THR A 29 17.47 -24.88 -42.94
N ARG A 30 18.37 -25.58 -43.65
CA ARG A 30 19.78 -25.87 -43.27
C ARG A 30 20.81 -24.98 -43.99
N ARG A 31 22.04 -24.86 -43.45
CA ARG A 31 23.35 -25.06 -44.17
C ARG A 31 24.59 -24.99 -43.26
N SER A 32 25.79 -25.26 -43.78
CA SER A 32 26.90 -25.86 -43.00
C SER A 32 28.36 -25.59 -43.48
N ALA A 33 29.24 -25.18 -42.54
CA ALA A 33 30.70 -25.49 -42.39
C ALA A 33 31.66 -25.19 -43.61
N PRO A 34 32.98 -25.56 -43.63
CA PRO A 34 33.94 -26.03 -42.59
C PRO A 34 35.41 -25.47 -42.65
N SER A 35 36.28 -25.88 -41.69
CA SER A 35 37.76 -26.14 -41.84
C SER A 35 38.77 -24.94 -41.86
N ARG A 36 40.11 -25.05 -41.63
CA ARG A 36 41.06 -26.19 -41.30
C ARG A 36 42.44 -25.71 -40.74
N LEU A 37 43.35 -26.67 -40.45
CA LEU A 37 44.83 -26.64 -40.19
C LEU A 37 45.34 -26.59 -38.73
N GLN A 38 46.60 -26.97 -38.39
CA GLN A 38 47.33 -28.26 -38.50
C GLN A 38 48.56 -28.25 -37.51
N ALA A 39 49.28 -29.37 -37.25
CA ALA A 39 50.16 -29.49 -36.06
C ALA A 39 51.55 -30.19 -36.21
N ALA A 40 52.47 -29.82 -35.28
CA ALA A 40 53.71 -30.51 -34.78
C ALA A 40 54.08 -29.88 -33.39
N LEU A 41 54.78 -30.44 -32.38
CA LEU A 41 55.68 -31.60 -32.14
C LEU A 41 57.22 -31.29 -32.21
N PRO A 42 58.12 -31.96 -31.42
CA PRO A 42 58.40 -31.75 -29.97
C PRO A 42 59.96 -31.79 -29.69
N PRO A 43 60.54 -32.29 -28.56
CA PRO A 43 60.21 -32.32 -27.11
C PRO A 43 61.32 -31.70 -26.20
N VAL A 44 61.19 -31.76 -24.85
CA VAL A 44 62.25 -32.11 -23.85
C VAL A 44 61.61 -32.25 -22.44
N ASN A 45 62.20 -33.08 -21.57
CA ASN A 45 61.66 -33.49 -20.25
C ASN A 45 61.66 -32.39 -19.15
N THR A 46 60.63 -32.42 -18.30
CA THR A 46 60.76 -32.38 -16.82
C THR A 46 59.46 -32.87 -16.16
N PRO A 47 59.50 -33.65 -15.05
CA PRO A 47 58.30 -34.21 -14.44
C PRO A 47 57.64 -33.23 -13.46
N ILE A 48 56.48 -32.68 -13.81
CA ILE A 48 55.61 -31.93 -12.89
C ILE A 48 54.32 -32.74 -12.67
N SER A 49 53.98 -32.97 -11.40
CA SER A 49 52.82 -33.78 -11.01
C SER A 49 51.51 -32.98 -11.11
N TYR A 50 50.56 -33.48 -11.90
CA TYR A 50 49.22 -32.93 -11.97
C TYR A 50 48.44 -33.12 -10.65
N ARG A 51 48.07 -32.02 -9.99
CA ARG A 51 46.85 -31.98 -9.15
C ARG A 51 45.73 -31.34 -9.95
N LYS A 52 44.61 -32.05 -10.12
CA LYS A 52 43.37 -31.47 -10.64
C LYS A 52 42.75 -30.55 -9.58
N GLY A 53 42.94 -29.24 -9.73
CA GLY A 53 42.19 -28.22 -8.98
C GLY A 53 40.97 -27.77 -9.79
N GLY A 54 39.84 -28.45 -9.59
CA GLY A 54 38.64 -28.24 -10.41
C GLY A 54 37.37 -28.72 -9.70
N TYR A 55 37.09 -28.13 -8.55
CA TYR A 55 35.86 -28.30 -7.75
C TYR A 55 35.76 -27.13 -6.77
N ASP A 56 34.57 -26.52 -6.64
CA ASP A 56 33.91 -26.16 -5.36
C ASP A 56 32.81 -25.08 -5.48
N MET A 57 32.67 -24.36 -6.60
CA MET A 57 31.50 -23.48 -6.83
C MET A 57 30.15 -24.22 -6.76
N ASP A 58 30.11 -25.46 -7.25
CA ASP A 58 28.88 -26.23 -7.48
C ASP A 58 28.32 -26.90 -6.20
N LYS A 59 29.18 -27.19 -5.21
CA LYS A 59 28.78 -27.87 -3.96
C LYS A 59 27.97 -26.98 -3.02
N SER A 60 28.27 -25.68 -2.99
CA SER A 60 27.64 -24.72 -2.07
C SER A 60 26.13 -24.63 -2.29
N ALA A 61 25.69 -24.50 -3.54
CA ALA A 61 24.28 -24.44 -3.91
C ALA A 61 23.55 -25.78 -3.64
N SER A 62 24.20 -26.91 -3.98
CA SER A 62 23.64 -28.25 -3.80
C SER A 62 23.37 -28.59 -2.33
N ASP A 63 24.30 -28.26 -1.42
CA ASP A 63 24.15 -28.45 0.03
C ASP A 63 23.04 -27.57 0.61
N ARG A 64 23.00 -26.27 0.24
CA ARG A 64 21.92 -25.35 0.64
C ARG A 64 20.54 -25.88 0.25
N LYS A 65 20.37 -26.31 -1.02
CA LYS A 65 19.10 -26.85 -1.52
C LYS A 65 18.62 -28.07 -0.74
N GLY A 66 19.53 -28.99 -0.39
CA GLY A 66 19.22 -30.16 0.45
C GLY A 66 18.65 -29.76 1.82
N LYS A 67 19.27 -28.78 2.48
CA LYS A 67 18.83 -28.26 3.78
C LYS A 67 17.48 -27.56 3.71
N VAL A 68 17.25 -26.73 2.68
CA VAL A 68 15.93 -26.08 2.45
C VAL A 68 14.84 -27.15 2.28
N LYS A 69 15.10 -28.21 1.50
CA LYS A 69 14.18 -29.35 1.34
C LYS A 69 13.86 -30.03 2.67
N ASP A 70 14.87 -30.29 3.50
CA ASP A 70 14.71 -30.89 4.82
C ASP A 70 13.94 -29.99 5.82
N ILE A 71 14.04 -28.67 5.69
CA ILE A 71 13.27 -27.71 6.50
C ILE A 71 11.79 -27.73 6.07
N ILE A 72 11.49 -27.82 4.77
CA ILE A 72 10.10 -27.93 4.26
C ILE A 72 9.47 -29.26 4.68
N LEU A 73 10.21 -30.36 4.57
CA LEU A 73 9.76 -31.67 5.06
C LEU A 73 9.56 -31.69 6.59
N ALA A 74 10.27 -30.85 7.34
CA ALA A 74 10.03 -30.67 8.78
C ALA A 74 8.78 -29.80 9.06
N LEU A 75 8.57 -28.71 8.33
CA LEU A 75 7.33 -27.90 8.36
C LEU A 75 6.10 -28.75 8.06
N HIS A 76 6.18 -29.65 7.06
CA HIS A 76 5.09 -30.57 6.74
C HIS A 76 4.80 -31.56 7.88
N LYS A 77 5.84 -31.97 8.63
CA LYS A 77 5.73 -32.83 9.83
C LYS A 77 5.36 -32.08 11.11
N GLY A 78 4.95 -30.80 11.02
CA GLY A 78 4.48 -30.02 12.17
C GLY A 78 5.57 -29.29 12.96
N LEU A 79 6.77 -29.06 12.39
CA LEU A 79 7.73 -28.14 12.97
C LEU A 79 7.13 -26.71 12.99
N PRO A 80 7.07 -26.01 14.14
CA PRO A 80 6.59 -24.63 14.19
C PRO A 80 7.42 -23.70 13.30
N VAL A 81 6.77 -22.78 12.59
CA VAL A 81 7.41 -21.88 11.60
C VAL A 81 8.59 -21.11 12.20
N GLN A 82 8.49 -20.68 13.45
CA GLN A 82 9.58 -20.00 14.17
C GLN A 82 10.85 -20.88 14.33
N LYS A 83 10.68 -22.19 14.62
CA LYS A 83 11.80 -23.14 14.69
C LYS A 83 12.35 -23.50 13.30
N ALA A 84 11.50 -23.47 12.28
CA ALA A 84 11.94 -23.61 10.90
C ALA A 84 12.80 -22.41 10.47
N LYS A 85 12.45 -21.18 10.88
CA LYS A 85 13.27 -19.97 10.70
C LYS A 85 14.63 -20.09 11.39
N GLU A 86 14.65 -20.41 12.69
CA GLU A 86 15.88 -20.63 13.47
C GLU A 86 16.81 -21.66 12.78
N ARG A 87 16.24 -22.77 12.31
CA ARG A 87 16.97 -23.82 11.59
C ARG A 87 17.48 -23.34 10.22
N PHE A 88 16.71 -22.55 9.49
CA PHE A 88 17.10 -21.99 8.20
C PHE A 88 18.27 -21.01 8.35
N GLU A 89 18.21 -20.10 9.33
CA GLU A 89 19.30 -19.18 9.63
C GLU A 89 20.59 -19.91 10.02
N ALA A 90 20.50 -21.02 10.76
CA ALA A 90 21.65 -21.81 11.20
C ALA A 90 22.25 -22.74 10.11
N GLU A 91 21.43 -23.32 9.24
CA GLU A 91 21.88 -24.34 8.27
C GLU A 91 22.14 -23.77 6.86
N VAL A 92 21.37 -22.78 6.42
CA VAL A 92 21.38 -22.21 5.06
C VAL A 92 22.11 -20.86 5.02
N GLY A 93 21.90 -20.02 6.04
CA GLY A 93 22.47 -18.66 6.13
C GLY A 93 21.74 -17.65 5.25
N ASP A 94 22.42 -16.54 4.93
CA ASP A 94 21.87 -15.50 4.05
C ASP A 94 21.60 -16.03 2.63
N ILE A 95 20.41 -15.74 2.14
CA ILE A 95 19.89 -16.14 0.84
C ILE A 95 19.00 -15.02 0.27
N SER A 96 19.07 -14.80 -1.03
CA SER A 96 18.20 -13.83 -1.72
C SER A 96 16.82 -14.41 -2.05
N ALA A 97 15.83 -13.54 -2.24
CA ALA A 97 14.49 -13.96 -2.68
C ALA A 97 14.53 -14.70 -4.03
N THR A 98 15.45 -14.31 -4.92
CA THR A 98 15.69 -14.97 -6.22
C THR A 98 16.24 -16.39 -6.06
N GLU A 99 17.18 -16.60 -5.14
CA GLU A 99 17.69 -17.95 -4.83
C GLU A 99 16.63 -18.83 -4.18
N ILE A 100 15.77 -18.29 -3.30
CA ILE A 100 14.64 -19.05 -2.74
C ILE A 100 13.66 -19.42 -3.85
N ALA A 101 13.24 -18.48 -4.70
CA ALA A 101 12.32 -18.76 -5.81
C ALA A 101 12.88 -19.79 -6.80
N GLN A 102 14.20 -19.79 -7.04
CA GLN A 102 14.84 -20.84 -7.83
C GLN A 102 14.77 -22.20 -7.14
N ILE A 103 15.04 -22.27 -5.83
CA ILE A 103 14.91 -23.52 -5.05
C ILE A 103 13.45 -24.01 -5.03
N GLU A 104 12.46 -23.13 -4.88
CA GLU A 104 11.03 -23.46 -4.97
C GLU A 104 10.69 -24.08 -6.34
N GLN A 105 11.10 -23.46 -7.43
CA GLN A 105 10.89 -23.95 -8.80
C GLN A 105 11.58 -25.30 -9.06
N GLU A 106 12.79 -25.51 -8.52
CA GLU A 106 13.48 -26.78 -8.61
C GLU A 106 12.80 -27.88 -7.77
N LEU A 107 12.27 -27.55 -6.58
CA LEU A 107 11.55 -28.51 -5.73
C LEU A 107 10.20 -28.94 -6.31
N LEU A 108 9.47 -28.03 -6.97
CA LEU A 108 8.30 -28.37 -7.78
C LEU A 108 8.67 -29.32 -8.93
N THR A 109 9.82 -29.09 -9.56
CA THR A 109 10.33 -29.93 -10.67
C THR A 109 10.76 -31.32 -10.19
N GLU A 110 11.20 -31.45 -8.94
CA GLU A 110 11.47 -32.73 -8.26
C GLU A 110 10.21 -33.45 -7.76
N GLY A 111 9.01 -32.93 -8.07
CA GLY A 111 7.73 -33.57 -7.76
C GLY A 111 7.19 -33.32 -6.35
N MET A 112 7.73 -32.35 -5.63
CA MET A 112 7.15 -31.87 -4.36
C MET A 112 5.89 -31.04 -4.66
N SER A 113 4.85 -31.15 -3.83
CA SER A 113 3.56 -30.54 -4.14
C SER A 113 3.55 -29.02 -3.97
N VAL A 114 2.68 -28.34 -4.70
CA VAL A 114 2.48 -26.88 -4.61
C VAL A 114 2.11 -26.45 -3.18
N ASP A 115 1.36 -27.27 -2.44
CA ASP A 115 0.94 -26.94 -1.07
C ASP A 115 2.03 -27.23 -0.01
N GLU A 116 3.00 -28.10 -0.31
CA GLU A 116 4.25 -28.19 0.48
C GLU A 116 5.15 -26.98 0.23
N VAL A 117 5.28 -26.54 -1.02
CA VAL A 117 6.08 -25.35 -1.37
C VAL A 117 5.48 -24.06 -0.79
N LYS A 118 4.15 -23.90 -0.76
CA LYS A 118 3.48 -22.78 -0.08
C LYS A 118 3.88 -22.62 1.40
N LYS A 119 4.25 -23.71 2.09
CA LYS A 119 4.74 -23.62 3.48
C LYS A 119 6.14 -23.01 3.58
N LEU A 120 6.95 -23.03 2.52
CA LEU A 120 8.21 -22.29 2.47
C LEU A 120 7.98 -20.79 2.40
N CYS A 121 6.95 -20.31 1.72
CA CYS A 121 6.65 -18.89 1.58
C CYS A 121 6.56 -18.17 2.94
N ASN A 122 6.06 -18.84 3.99
CA ASN A 122 6.01 -18.30 5.35
C ASN A 122 7.39 -18.21 6.04
N VAL A 123 8.36 -19.05 5.67
CA VAL A 123 9.76 -18.94 6.16
C VAL A 123 10.55 -17.93 5.31
N HIS A 124 10.37 -17.94 3.99
CA HIS A 124 10.88 -16.91 3.08
C HIS A 124 10.47 -15.51 3.56
N ALA A 125 9.18 -15.30 3.88
CA ALA A 125 8.65 -14.09 4.47
C ALA A 125 9.47 -13.61 5.67
N LEU A 126 9.64 -14.48 6.67
CA LEU A 126 10.30 -14.15 7.93
C LEU A 126 11.82 -13.90 7.78
N LEU A 127 12.47 -14.47 6.75
CA LEU A 127 13.86 -14.22 6.41
C LEU A 127 14.02 -12.88 5.66
N PHE A 128 13.12 -12.60 4.72
CA PHE A 128 13.10 -11.33 4.00
C PHE A 128 12.78 -10.15 4.94
N GLU A 129 11.82 -10.32 5.87
CA GLU A 129 11.56 -9.34 6.92
C GLU A 129 12.79 -9.05 7.78
N LYS A 130 13.63 -10.06 8.07
CA LYS A 130 14.90 -9.87 8.77
C LYS A 130 15.89 -9.05 7.93
N SER A 131 16.07 -9.40 6.65
CA SER A 131 16.95 -8.64 5.75
C SER A 131 16.48 -7.19 5.52
N LEU A 132 15.15 -6.95 5.46
CA LEU A 132 14.62 -5.58 5.45
C LEU A 132 14.85 -4.87 6.77
N LYS A 133 14.59 -5.51 7.92
CA LYS A 133 14.83 -4.93 9.26
C LYS A 133 16.30 -4.54 9.46
N GLU A 134 17.23 -5.32 8.93
CA GLU A 134 18.66 -4.99 8.93
C GLU A 134 18.95 -3.78 8.04
N LYS A 135 18.35 -3.68 6.85
CA LYS A 135 18.38 -2.45 6.02
C LYS A 135 17.75 -1.24 6.72
N MET A 136 16.75 -1.45 7.60
CA MET A 136 16.15 -0.40 8.42
C MET A 136 17.06 0.11 9.56
N THR A 137 18.31 -0.36 9.68
CA THR A 137 19.31 0.18 10.62
C THR A 137 20.15 1.34 10.05
N SER A 138 20.07 1.59 8.73
CA SER A 138 20.80 2.70 8.08
C SER A 138 19.88 3.57 7.24
N GLU A 139 19.96 4.88 7.43
CA GLU A 139 19.26 5.88 6.62
C GLU A 139 19.76 5.90 5.16
N GLU A 140 21.00 5.45 4.93
CA GLU A 140 21.64 5.41 3.61
C GLU A 140 21.05 4.31 2.69
N ALA A 141 20.30 3.35 3.26
CA ALA A 141 19.63 2.33 2.48
C ALA A 141 18.53 2.96 1.59
N THR A 142 18.59 2.72 0.28
CA THR A 142 17.64 3.27 -0.72
C THR A 142 16.18 2.86 -0.51
N SER A 143 15.93 1.87 0.36
CA SER A 143 14.60 1.40 0.78
C SER A 143 14.15 1.93 2.14
N HIS A 144 14.98 2.69 2.85
CA HIS A 144 14.63 3.27 4.15
C HIS A 144 13.54 4.36 3.97
N PRO A 145 12.45 4.38 4.77
CA PRO A 145 11.37 5.34 4.57
C PRO A 145 11.80 6.81 4.56
N VAL A 146 12.80 7.20 5.36
CA VAL A 146 13.36 8.58 5.32
C VAL A 146 14.07 8.87 4.00
N HIS A 147 14.79 7.91 3.43
CA HIS A 147 15.41 8.07 2.11
C HIS A 147 14.33 8.31 1.05
N LEU A 148 13.27 7.51 1.07
CA LEU A 148 12.14 7.66 0.16
C LEU A 148 11.46 9.03 0.33
N PHE A 149 11.16 9.47 1.55
CA PHE A 149 10.62 10.82 1.79
C PHE A 149 11.54 11.94 1.28
N LYS A 150 12.87 11.81 1.46
CA LYS A 150 13.85 12.78 0.93
C LYS A 150 13.88 12.80 -0.61
N LEU A 151 13.68 11.66 -1.27
CA LEU A 151 13.51 11.61 -2.73
C LEU A 151 12.21 12.29 -3.18
N GLU A 152 11.08 12.05 -2.48
CA GLU A 152 9.81 12.77 -2.74
C GLU A 152 10.02 14.30 -2.62
N ASN A 153 10.79 14.76 -1.61
CA ASN A 153 11.17 16.17 -1.46
C ASN A 153 12.02 16.71 -2.61
N ARG A 154 13.01 15.95 -3.11
CA ARG A 154 13.85 16.39 -4.25
C ARG A 154 13.04 16.61 -5.52
N GLU A 155 11.94 15.88 -5.75
CA GLU A 155 11.06 16.14 -6.88
C GLU A 155 10.16 17.37 -6.65
N ILE A 156 9.68 17.58 -5.42
CA ILE A 156 8.91 18.79 -5.05
C ILE A 156 9.76 20.06 -5.28
N GLU A 157 11.03 20.09 -4.86
CA GLU A 157 11.95 21.21 -5.10
C GLU A 157 12.13 21.55 -6.59
N LYS A 158 12.18 20.54 -7.48
CA LYS A 158 12.27 20.79 -8.93
C LYS A 158 11.00 21.47 -9.44
N ILE A 159 9.84 21.11 -8.90
CA ILE A 159 8.56 21.74 -9.24
C ILE A 159 8.49 23.17 -8.70
N THR A 160 8.89 23.44 -7.44
CA THR A 160 8.89 24.80 -6.90
C THR A 160 9.93 25.71 -7.56
N ALA A 161 11.11 25.19 -7.90
CA ALA A 161 12.10 25.91 -8.72
C ALA A 161 11.57 26.23 -10.13
N SER A 162 10.88 25.28 -10.76
CA SER A 162 10.24 25.49 -12.07
C SER A 162 9.08 26.50 -12.00
N LEU A 163 8.32 26.52 -10.90
CA LEU A 163 7.26 27.51 -10.66
C LEU A 163 7.84 28.92 -10.51
N LYS A 164 8.96 29.10 -9.81
CA LYS A 164 9.67 30.39 -9.71
C LYS A 164 10.08 30.91 -11.09
N ASP A 165 10.74 30.06 -11.90
CA ASP A 165 11.18 30.42 -13.26
C ASP A 165 10.01 30.77 -14.20
N ALA A 166 8.93 29.97 -14.17
CA ALA A 166 7.72 30.26 -14.96
C ALA A 166 7.02 31.54 -14.49
N ALA A 167 7.06 31.85 -13.19
CA ALA A 167 6.48 33.07 -12.62
C ALA A 167 7.25 34.34 -13.03
N GLU A 168 8.59 34.34 -13.07
CA GLU A 168 9.34 35.48 -13.59
C GLU A 168 9.10 35.73 -15.08
N LYS A 169 8.87 34.65 -15.85
CA LYS A 169 8.48 34.71 -17.27
C LYS A 169 7.02 35.09 -17.49
N GLN A 170 6.21 35.14 -16.41
CA GLN A 170 4.77 35.36 -16.42
C GLN A 170 3.98 34.34 -17.28
N ASP A 171 4.53 33.13 -17.45
CA ASP A 171 3.91 32.05 -18.21
C ASP A 171 2.82 31.38 -17.38
N ARG A 172 1.59 31.90 -17.53
CA ARG A 172 0.39 31.41 -16.84
C ARG A 172 0.11 29.93 -17.11
N ALA A 173 0.32 29.49 -18.36
CA ALA A 173 0.04 28.12 -18.78
C ALA A 173 1.06 27.14 -18.18
N ALA A 174 2.35 27.51 -18.17
CA ALA A 174 3.38 26.74 -17.49
C ALA A 174 3.13 26.68 -15.97
N VAL A 175 2.76 27.81 -15.33
CA VAL A 175 2.44 27.83 -13.89
C VAL A 175 1.22 26.96 -13.57
N GLY A 176 0.13 27.04 -14.34
CA GLY A 176 -1.04 26.16 -14.17
C GLY A 176 -0.68 24.68 -14.30
N ALA A 177 0.07 24.31 -15.34
CA ALA A 177 0.53 22.94 -15.56
C ALA A 177 1.51 22.44 -14.48
N LEU A 178 2.31 23.33 -13.87
CA LEU A 178 3.21 22.99 -12.77
C LEU A 178 2.49 22.88 -11.42
N LEU A 179 1.46 23.69 -11.17
CA LEU A 179 0.59 23.53 -9.99
C LEU A 179 -0.24 22.25 -10.07
N GLU A 180 -0.72 21.89 -11.25
CA GLU A 180 -1.33 20.57 -11.51
C GLU A 180 -0.34 19.43 -11.20
N LYS A 181 0.91 19.55 -11.67
CA LYS A 181 1.98 18.60 -11.34
C LYS A 181 2.33 18.55 -9.84
N LEU A 182 2.10 19.62 -9.06
CA LEU A 182 2.40 19.67 -7.63
C LEU A 182 1.37 18.89 -6.77
N LYS A 183 0.16 18.63 -7.27
CA LYS A 183 -0.93 17.94 -6.54
C LYS A 183 -0.54 16.64 -5.79
N PRO A 184 0.36 15.76 -6.29
CA PRO A 184 0.77 14.56 -5.56
C PRO A 184 1.42 14.81 -4.19
N VAL A 185 1.78 16.06 -3.86
CA VAL A 185 2.20 16.44 -2.50
C VAL A 185 1.14 16.10 -1.44
N GLU A 186 -0.14 16.02 -1.83
CA GLU A 186 -1.22 15.53 -0.97
C GLU A 186 -0.97 14.09 -0.49
N VAL A 187 -0.43 13.20 -1.33
CA VAL A 187 -0.11 11.81 -0.99
C VAL A 187 1.06 11.77 0.00
N HIS A 188 2.12 12.54 -0.28
CA HIS A 188 3.30 12.69 0.56
C HIS A 188 2.96 13.21 1.97
N TYR A 189 2.11 14.25 2.08
CA TYR A 189 1.60 14.72 3.38
C TYR A 189 0.70 13.69 4.08
N THR A 190 -0.21 13.04 3.34
CA THR A 190 -1.10 11.99 3.89
C THR A 190 -0.30 10.81 4.45
N LYS A 191 0.81 10.42 3.79
CA LYS A 191 1.74 9.38 4.27
C LYS A 191 2.35 9.75 5.62
N LYS A 192 2.78 10.99 5.83
CA LYS A 192 3.26 11.43 7.15
C LYS A 192 2.15 11.45 8.20
N GLU A 193 0.96 11.94 7.85
CA GLU A 193 -0.16 12.14 8.78
C GLU A 193 -0.86 10.85 9.26
N GLN A 194 -1.03 9.90 8.34
CA GLN A 194 -1.73 8.63 8.58
C GLN A 194 -0.77 7.47 8.88
N LEU A 195 0.53 7.58 8.64
CA LEU A 195 1.50 6.51 8.92
C LEU A 195 2.62 6.92 9.88
N LEU A 196 3.49 7.87 9.50
CA LEU A 196 4.66 8.24 10.32
C LEU A 196 4.28 8.86 11.68
N PHE A 197 3.38 9.85 11.69
CA PHE A 197 2.96 10.56 12.91
C PHE A 197 2.35 9.62 13.97
N PRO A 198 1.48 8.63 13.63
CA PRO A 198 1.03 7.61 14.59
C PRO A 198 2.14 6.87 15.36
N PHE A 199 3.30 6.58 14.74
CA PHE A 199 4.43 5.96 15.45
C PHE A 199 5.13 6.99 16.35
N LEU A 200 5.44 8.18 15.83
CA LEU A 200 6.09 9.26 16.59
C LEU A 200 5.25 9.75 17.77
N GLU A 201 3.92 9.74 17.67
CA GLU A 201 2.99 10.06 18.76
C GLU A 201 3.12 9.11 19.96
N ARG A 202 3.44 7.83 19.72
CA ARG A 202 3.69 6.83 20.79
C ARG A 202 4.96 7.17 21.56
N GLU A 203 6.00 7.61 20.84
CA GLU A 203 7.29 8.06 21.38
C GLU A 203 7.29 9.56 21.79
N GLY A 204 6.11 10.11 22.11
CA GLY A 204 5.91 11.42 22.74
C GLY A 204 5.87 12.63 21.80
N PHE A 205 6.02 12.47 20.49
CA PHE A 205 6.17 13.57 19.51
C PHE A 205 4.83 14.19 19.06
N MET A 206 3.80 14.19 19.92
CA MET A 206 2.43 14.63 19.57
C MET A 206 2.30 16.14 19.32
N GLY A 207 3.16 16.98 19.91
CA GLY A 207 3.14 18.42 19.70
C GLY A 207 3.54 18.81 18.27
N PRO A 208 4.79 18.54 17.83
CA PRO A 208 5.28 18.93 16.52
C PRO A 208 4.48 18.32 15.35
N SER A 209 4.11 17.04 15.44
CA SER A 209 3.30 16.35 14.41
C SER A 209 1.96 17.04 14.14
N LYS A 210 1.27 17.53 15.17
CA LYS A 210 0.03 18.31 15.02
C LYS A 210 0.24 19.69 14.39
N VAL A 211 1.36 20.35 14.69
CA VAL A 211 1.73 21.64 14.06
C VAL A 211 2.07 21.45 12.57
N MET A 212 2.81 20.39 12.23
CA MET A 212 3.11 20.04 10.83
C MET A 212 1.85 19.69 10.05
N TRP A 213 0.95 18.87 10.61
CA TRP A 213 -0.35 18.59 9.99
C TRP A 213 -1.18 19.87 9.79
N GLY A 214 -1.18 20.78 10.77
CA GLY A 214 -1.76 22.12 10.61
C GLY A 214 -1.28 22.79 9.31
N LYS A 215 0.03 22.97 9.18
CA LYS A 215 0.66 23.58 8.01
C LYS A 215 0.48 22.81 6.70
N HIS A 216 0.43 21.47 6.72
CA HIS A 216 0.08 20.71 5.51
C HIS A 216 -1.32 21.09 4.98
N ASN A 217 -2.27 21.44 5.85
CA ASN A 217 -3.60 21.91 5.42
C ASN A 217 -3.57 23.33 4.89
N ASP A 218 -2.78 24.22 5.50
CA ASP A 218 -2.56 25.58 5.00
C ASP A 218 -2.01 25.51 3.56
N ILE A 219 -1.00 24.65 3.32
CA ILE A 219 -0.43 24.40 1.99
C ILE A 219 -1.46 23.78 1.03
N ARG A 220 -2.26 22.80 1.46
CA ARG A 220 -3.37 22.24 0.64
C ARG A 220 -4.39 23.33 0.24
N ALA A 221 -4.70 24.25 1.14
CA ALA A 221 -5.60 25.37 0.88
C ALA A 221 -4.98 26.38 -0.10
N MET A 222 -3.72 26.78 0.11
CA MET A 222 -2.96 27.65 -0.79
C MET A 222 -2.82 27.06 -2.20
N LEU A 223 -2.55 25.76 -2.32
CA LEU A 223 -2.44 25.07 -3.62
C LEU A 223 -3.77 25.10 -4.38
N LYS A 224 -4.88 24.80 -3.69
CA LYS A 224 -6.23 24.88 -4.28
C LYS A 224 -6.61 26.31 -4.70
N ASP A 225 -6.27 27.30 -3.88
CA ASP A 225 -6.52 28.72 -4.12
C ASP A 225 -5.70 29.25 -5.31
N ALA A 226 -4.41 28.92 -5.38
CA ALA A 226 -3.54 29.23 -6.51
C ALA A 226 -4.05 28.60 -7.84
N LEU A 227 -4.41 27.31 -7.82
CA LEU A 227 -4.99 26.60 -8.96
C LEU A 227 -6.29 27.22 -9.48
N LEU A 228 -7.15 27.72 -8.61
CA LEU A 228 -8.39 28.39 -9.00
C LEU A 228 -8.15 29.83 -9.49
N ALA A 229 -7.10 30.49 -9.00
CA ALA A 229 -6.81 31.89 -9.33
C ALA A 229 -5.93 32.08 -10.58
N VAL A 230 -5.12 31.09 -11.00
CA VAL A 230 -4.13 31.26 -12.09
C VAL A 230 -4.76 31.65 -13.44
N GLU A 231 -5.88 31.01 -13.81
CA GLU A 231 -6.63 31.32 -15.05
C GLU A 231 -7.42 32.63 -14.93
N ALA A 232 -7.92 32.94 -13.73
CA ALA A 232 -8.76 34.11 -13.47
C ALA A 232 -7.96 35.40 -13.19
N ALA A 233 -6.63 35.31 -13.05
CA ALA A 233 -5.76 36.43 -12.68
C ALA A 233 -5.69 37.49 -13.77
N GLY A 234 -6.39 38.63 -13.62
CA GLY A 234 -6.21 39.78 -14.51
C GLY A 234 -4.75 40.28 -14.46
N ASP A 235 -4.31 40.71 -13.28
CA ASP A 235 -2.92 41.04 -12.97
C ASP A 235 -2.17 39.78 -12.48
N PHE A 236 -1.25 39.28 -13.30
CA PHE A 236 -0.43 38.12 -12.96
C PHE A 236 0.63 38.43 -11.91
N LYS A 237 1.16 39.66 -11.87
CA LYS A 237 2.16 40.05 -10.86
C LYS A 237 1.54 40.04 -9.47
N GLN A 238 0.33 40.58 -9.32
CA GLN A 238 -0.40 40.50 -8.06
C GLN A 238 -0.76 39.05 -7.67
N TYR A 239 -1.10 38.19 -8.64
CA TYR A 239 -1.30 36.76 -8.39
C TYR A 239 0.00 36.10 -7.89
N LYS A 240 1.15 36.38 -8.51
CA LYS A 240 2.46 35.88 -8.10
C LYS A 240 2.73 36.24 -6.63
N GLU A 241 2.77 37.53 -6.33
CA GLU A 241 3.14 38.07 -5.01
C GLU A 241 2.19 37.65 -3.87
N LYS A 242 0.89 37.43 -4.15
CA LYS A 242 -0.14 37.17 -3.12
C LYS A 242 -0.64 35.73 -3.05
N LYS A 243 -0.20 34.83 -3.93
CA LYS A 243 -0.66 33.43 -3.99
C LYS A 243 0.50 32.48 -4.21
N LEU A 244 1.23 32.67 -5.31
CA LEU A 244 2.21 31.71 -5.79
C LEU A 244 3.49 31.73 -4.94
N ASP A 245 4.05 32.90 -4.67
CA ASP A 245 5.30 33.02 -3.91
C ASP A 245 5.11 32.52 -2.47
N LEU A 246 3.96 32.80 -1.84
CA LEU A 246 3.59 32.33 -0.50
C LEU A 246 3.42 30.80 -0.42
N LEU A 247 2.76 30.20 -1.43
CA LEU A 247 2.61 28.75 -1.54
C LEU A 247 3.99 28.08 -1.66
N ILE A 248 4.86 28.64 -2.50
CA ILE A 248 6.21 28.15 -2.73
C ILE A 248 7.06 28.25 -1.44
N GLU A 249 6.99 29.38 -0.73
CA GLU A 249 7.72 29.58 0.53
C GLU A 249 7.31 28.57 1.61
N GLU A 250 6.00 28.29 1.77
CA GLU A 250 5.54 27.30 2.75
C GLU A 250 5.83 25.85 2.33
N VAL A 251 5.85 25.53 1.02
CA VAL A 251 6.25 24.20 0.53
C VAL A 251 7.75 23.95 0.73
N ASP A 252 8.62 24.84 0.24
CA ASP A 252 10.08 24.74 0.43
C ASP A 252 10.42 24.79 1.94
N GLY A 253 9.75 25.68 2.67
CA GLY A 253 9.87 25.81 4.11
C GLY A 253 9.36 24.58 4.87
N MET A 254 8.48 23.76 4.30
CA MET A 254 8.05 22.49 4.91
C MET A 254 9.11 21.41 4.73
N ILE A 255 9.68 21.28 3.53
CA ILE A 255 10.83 20.36 3.25
C ILE A 255 11.98 20.61 4.24
N PHE A 256 12.31 21.87 4.51
CA PHE A 256 13.30 22.23 5.53
C PHE A 256 12.94 21.72 6.93
N LYS A 257 11.69 21.92 7.38
CA LYS A 257 11.22 21.44 8.70
C LYS A 257 11.22 19.92 8.78
N GLU A 258 11.00 19.24 7.67
CA GLU A 258 11.04 17.79 7.61
C GLU A 258 12.46 17.25 7.76
N GLU A 259 13.40 17.71 6.93
CA GLU A 259 14.74 17.15 6.88
C GLU A 259 15.63 17.61 8.04
N GLN A 260 15.34 18.77 8.64
CA GLN A 260 16.11 19.30 9.78
C GLN A 260 15.46 19.03 11.16
N ILE A 261 14.19 18.59 11.22
CA ILE A 261 13.48 18.37 12.50
C ILE A 261 12.74 17.04 12.52
N LEU A 262 11.82 16.79 11.56
CA LEU A 262 10.98 15.58 11.58
C LEU A 262 11.79 14.29 11.43
N PHE A 263 12.60 14.18 10.38
CA PHE A 263 13.32 12.94 10.09
C PHE A 263 14.44 12.64 11.10
N PRO A 264 15.27 13.61 11.54
CA PRO A 264 16.23 13.38 12.62
C PRO A 264 15.55 12.90 13.91
N ALA A 265 14.49 13.57 14.35
CA ALA A 265 13.72 13.15 15.54
C ALA A 265 12.97 11.82 15.34
N SER A 266 12.71 11.42 14.09
CA SER A 266 12.14 10.09 13.78
C SER A 266 13.19 9.00 13.92
N ILE A 267 14.42 9.22 13.42
CA ILE A 267 15.53 8.27 13.50
C ILE A 267 15.99 8.08 14.96
N GLU A 268 15.96 9.14 15.77
CA GLU A 268 16.25 9.05 17.22
C GLU A 268 15.21 8.21 17.98
N LYS A 269 13.95 8.17 17.52
CA LYS A 269 12.80 7.62 18.28
C LYS A 269 12.33 6.26 17.82
N LEU A 270 12.34 6.00 16.51
CA LEU A 270 11.72 4.81 15.92
C LEU A 270 12.73 3.69 15.74
N LYS A 271 12.30 2.46 16.07
CA LYS A 271 13.14 1.26 15.99
C LYS A 271 13.06 0.68 14.57
N PRO A 272 14.01 -0.21 14.17
CA PRO A 272 13.97 -0.87 12.87
C PRO A 272 12.67 -1.64 12.57
N ASP A 273 11.95 -2.11 13.61
CA ASP A 273 10.62 -2.71 13.48
C ASP A 273 9.53 -1.69 13.09
N ASP A 274 9.56 -0.49 13.68
CA ASP A 274 8.62 0.59 13.34
C ASP A 274 8.85 1.04 11.88
N TRP A 275 10.12 1.15 11.46
CA TRP A 275 10.49 1.48 10.07
C TRP A 275 10.08 0.40 9.07
N LEU A 276 10.19 -0.88 9.44
CA LEU A 276 9.70 -1.99 8.61
C LEU A 276 8.17 -1.92 8.42
N GLU A 277 7.41 -1.61 9.47
CA GLU A 277 5.95 -1.42 9.37
C GLU A 277 5.56 -0.17 8.58
N ILE A 278 6.32 0.92 8.70
CA ILE A 278 6.16 2.12 7.86
C ILE A 278 6.45 1.81 6.38
N LEU A 279 7.45 0.97 6.09
CA LEU A 279 7.74 0.53 4.72
C LEU A 279 6.62 -0.36 4.15
N LYS A 280 6.17 -1.36 4.91
CA LYS A 280 5.06 -2.25 4.55
C LYS A 280 3.78 -1.48 4.21
N GLN A 281 3.35 -0.59 5.10
CA GLN A 281 2.10 0.16 4.99
C GLN A 281 2.22 1.39 4.06
N GLY A 282 3.45 1.85 3.77
CA GLY A 282 3.68 2.96 2.83
C GLY A 282 3.20 2.67 1.41
N SER A 283 3.28 1.39 1.00
CA SER A 283 2.76 0.88 -0.28
C SER A 283 1.24 1.10 -0.46
N GLU A 284 0.47 1.09 0.64
CA GLU A 284 -1.00 1.23 0.63
C GLU A 284 -1.46 2.68 0.37
N ILE A 285 -0.61 3.64 0.72
CA ILE A 285 -0.83 5.09 0.46
C ILE A 285 -0.23 5.49 -0.91
N GLY A 286 0.76 4.74 -1.39
CA GLY A 286 1.48 5.01 -2.64
C GLY A 286 2.63 6.00 -2.48
N TYR A 287 3.42 6.17 -3.53
CA TYR A 287 4.59 7.06 -3.57
C TYR A 287 4.29 8.32 -4.39
N ALA A 288 4.73 9.48 -3.90
CA ALA A 288 4.52 10.75 -4.55
C ALA A 288 5.72 11.09 -5.43
N PHE A 289 5.49 11.42 -6.71
CA PHE A 289 6.53 11.80 -7.69
C PHE A 289 7.57 10.72 -8.07
N ILE A 290 7.85 9.76 -7.20
CA ILE A 290 8.84 8.68 -7.39
C ILE A 290 8.17 7.31 -7.62
N GLU A 291 8.89 6.39 -8.24
CA GLU A 291 8.51 4.97 -8.23
C GLU A 291 8.84 4.34 -6.86
N GLY A 292 7.97 3.44 -6.38
CA GLY A 292 8.24 2.63 -5.19
C GLY A 292 9.34 1.58 -5.41
N PRO A 293 9.94 1.04 -4.33
CA PRO A 293 10.95 -0.01 -4.42
C PRO A 293 10.32 -1.32 -4.92
N LYS A 294 10.32 -1.52 -6.25
CA LYS A 294 9.59 -2.59 -6.97
C LYS A 294 9.80 -4.01 -6.43
N GLU A 295 11.01 -4.35 -6.01
CA GLU A 295 11.33 -5.64 -5.38
C GLU A 295 10.56 -5.86 -4.07
N ILE A 296 10.39 -4.78 -3.30
CA ILE A 296 9.69 -4.78 -2.02
C ILE A 296 8.19 -4.72 -2.24
N ASP A 297 7.68 -3.82 -3.09
CA ASP A 297 6.24 -3.72 -3.39
C ASP A 297 5.70 -5.03 -4.03
N GLY A 298 6.49 -5.68 -4.88
CA GLY A 298 6.16 -6.99 -5.47
C GLY A 298 6.06 -8.08 -4.40
N LEU A 299 7.10 -8.26 -3.59
CA LEU A 299 7.10 -9.29 -2.55
C LEU A 299 6.06 -8.98 -1.45
N LEU A 300 5.84 -7.72 -1.08
CA LEU A 300 4.77 -7.32 -0.13
C LEU A 300 3.38 -7.71 -0.65
N LYS A 301 3.16 -7.65 -1.97
CA LYS A 301 1.89 -8.07 -2.59
C LYS A 301 1.74 -9.59 -2.57
N GLU A 302 2.79 -10.34 -2.87
CA GLU A 302 2.80 -11.81 -2.75
C GLU A 302 2.67 -12.27 -1.30
N LEU A 303 3.30 -11.57 -0.36
CA LEU A 303 3.14 -11.79 1.07
C LEU A 303 1.69 -11.54 1.50
N LYS A 304 1.07 -10.41 1.13
CA LYS A 304 -0.35 -10.14 1.43
C LYS A 304 -1.31 -11.13 0.77
N ALA A 305 -0.96 -11.71 -0.38
CA ALA A 305 -1.79 -12.70 -1.07
C ALA A 305 -1.69 -14.12 -0.45
N ASN A 306 -0.48 -14.53 -0.05
CA ASN A 306 -0.24 -15.86 0.52
C ASN A 306 -0.46 -15.89 2.05
N LEU A 307 -0.04 -14.85 2.77
CA LEU A 307 -0.44 -14.58 4.15
C LEU A 307 -1.84 -13.96 4.17
N CYS A 308 -2.85 -14.78 3.86
CA CYS A 308 -4.10 -14.65 4.60
C CYS A 308 -3.71 -14.72 6.09
N PRO A 309 -3.91 -13.66 6.89
CA PRO A 309 -3.47 -13.70 8.27
C PRO A 309 -4.24 -14.80 9.00
N GLU A 310 -3.52 -15.75 9.58
CA GLU A 310 -4.04 -16.51 10.71
C GLU A 310 -4.32 -15.49 11.82
N SER A 311 -5.58 -15.05 11.89
CA SER A 311 -6.08 -14.22 12.99
C SER A 311 -5.73 -14.95 14.29
N GLY A 312 -4.95 -14.31 15.17
CA GLY A 312 -4.22 -14.96 16.26
C GLY A 312 -5.08 -15.56 17.38
N THR A 313 -5.83 -16.61 17.06
CA THR A 313 -6.55 -17.57 17.92
C THR A 313 -6.95 -18.77 17.06
N GLU A 314 -6.75 -19.98 17.56
CA GLU A 314 -7.11 -21.24 16.88
C GLU A 314 -8.62 -21.31 16.58
N ASP A 315 -8.99 -21.72 15.35
CA ASP A 315 -10.34 -22.08 14.88
C ASP A 315 -11.53 -21.22 15.42
N GLY A 316 -11.31 -19.91 15.53
CA GLY A 316 -12.28 -18.98 16.09
C GLY A 316 -13.56 -18.81 15.26
N TYR A 317 -14.65 -19.39 15.73
CA TYR A 317 -16.02 -19.02 15.32
C TYR A 317 -16.67 -18.11 16.35
N VAL A 318 -17.38 -17.09 15.87
CA VAL A 318 -18.26 -16.23 16.67
C VAL A 318 -19.68 -16.77 16.61
N ASP A 319 -20.23 -17.13 17.77
CA ASP A 319 -21.63 -17.49 17.93
C ASP A 319 -22.48 -16.23 18.17
N PHE A 320 -23.37 -15.93 17.22
CA PHE A 320 -24.39 -14.89 17.34
C PHE A 320 -25.76 -15.53 17.62
N PRO A 321 -26.73 -14.80 18.22
CA PRO A 321 -28.11 -15.29 18.38
C PRO A 321 -28.82 -15.65 17.06
N THR A 322 -28.29 -15.21 15.91
CA THR A 322 -28.83 -15.42 14.57
C THR A 322 -28.03 -16.42 13.71
N GLY A 323 -26.92 -16.98 14.21
CA GLY A 323 -26.05 -17.89 13.44
C GLY A 323 -24.60 -17.90 13.93
N LYS A 324 -23.75 -18.71 13.28
CA LYS A 324 -22.34 -18.90 13.62
C LYS A 324 -21.48 -18.56 12.40
N VAL A 325 -20.43 -17.76 12.59
CA VAL A 325 -19.56 -17.25 11.50
C VAL A 325 -18.10 -17.28 11.97
N SER A 326 -17.16 -17.75 11.14
CA SER A 326 -15.73 -17.71 11.50
C SER A 326 -15.21 -16.26 11.52
N VAL A 327 -14.16 -16.00 12.30
CA VAL A 327 -13.48 -14.69 12.31
C VAL A 327 -13.01 -14.29 10.91
N ARG A 328 -12.58 -15.26 10.09
CA ARG A 328 -12.18 -15.06 8.68
C ARG A 328 -13.35 -14.65 7.79
N GLU A 329 -14.49 -15.34 7.88
CA GLU A 329 -15.69 -14.98 7.12
C GLU A 329 -16.21 -13.59 7.52
N LEU A 330 -16.23 -13.29 8.83
CA LEU A 330 -16.65 -11.98 9.33
C LEU A 330 -15.77 -10.84 8.78
N MET A 331 -14.44 -11.03 8.75
CA MET A 331 -13.51 -10.09 8.14
C MET A 331 -13.77 -9.87 6.64
N VAL A 332 -13.97 -10.96 5.88
CA VAL A 332 -14.27 -10.88 4.44
C VAL A 332 -15.61 -10.19 4.20
N ILE A 333 -16.65 -10.51 4.96
CA ILE A 333 -17.97 -9.86 4.88
C ILE A 333 -17.83 -8.35 5.10
N LEU A 334 -17.16 -7.91 6.17
CA LEU A 334 -16.99 -6.50 6.49
C LEU A 334 -16.20 -5.72 5.43
N ASN A 335 -15.21 -6.34 4.79
CA ASN A 335 -14.47 -5.73 3.67
C ASN A 335 -15.22 -5.78 2.33
N THR A 336 -16.27 -6.60 2.19
CA THR A 336 -17.11 -6.75 0.98
C THR A 336 -18.33 -5.83 0.99
N LEU A 337 -18.65 -5.18 2.12
CA LEU A 337 -19.77 -4.25 2.19
C LEU A 337 -19.54 -3.02 1.29
N PRO A 338 -20.58 -2.48 0.64
CA PRO A 338 -20.48 -1.26 -0.18
C PRO A 338 -20.42 0.02 0.67
N VAL A 339 -19.78 -0.07 1.85
CA VAL A 339 -19.54 1.02 2.81
C VAL A 339 -18.21 0.80 3.52
N ASP A 340 -17.44 1.85 3.71
CA ASP A 340 -16.27 1.85 4.60
C ASP A 340 -16.73 1.94 6.05
N ILE A 341 -16.20 1.07 6.90
CA ILE A 341 -16.46 1.05 8.34
C ILE A 341 -15.23 1.55 9.11
N SER A 342 -15.46 2.28 10.19
CA SER A 342 -14.49 2.72 11.19
C SER A 342 -15.14 2.67 12.58
N PHE A 343 -14.57 1.94 13.54
CA PHE A 343 -15.11 1.85 14.91
C PHE A 343 -14.14 2.43 15.94
N VAL A 344 -14.65 3.36 16.75
CA VAL A 344 -13.95 4.03 17.85
C VAL A 344 -14.60 3.59 19.16
N GLY A 345 -13.83 3.04 20.09
CA GLY A 345 -14.33 2.51 21.36
C GLY A 345 -14.79 3.59 22.35
N ALA A 346 -15.40 3.16 23.46
CA ALA A 346 -15.84 4.02 24.55
C ALA A 346 -14.72 4.88 25.18
N ASP A 347 -13.46 4.45 25.02
CA ASP A 347 -12.24 5.16 25.40
C ASP A 347 -11.76 6.20 24.36
N ASN A 348 -12.58 6.50 23.35
CA ASN A 348 -12.27 7.37 22.21
C ASN A 348 -11.05 6.93 21.39
N ARG A 349 -10.64 5.65 21.46
CA ARG A 349 -9.54 5.10 20.64
C ARG A 349 -10.07 4.32 19.45
N MET A 350 -9.37 4.43 18.33
CA MET A 350 -9.65 3.66 17.12
C MET A 350 -9.45 2.16 17.39
N ARG A 351 -10.46 1.34 17.13
CA ARG A 351 -10.42 -0.11 17.42
C ARG A 351 -10.42 -0.99 16.16
N TYR A 352 -11.11 -0.58 15.09
CA TYR A 352 -11.24 -1.35 13.85
C TYR A 352 -11.57 -0.44 12.66
N PHE A 353 -11.17 -0.83 11.45
CA PHE A 353 -11.69 -0.29 10.19
C PHE A 353 -11.74 -1.39 9.11
N SER A 354 -12.63 -1.26 8.12
CA SER A 354 -12.67 -2.16 6.96
C SER A 354 -11.55 -1.85 5.97
N GLU A 355 -10.90 -2.89 5.45
CA GLU A 355 -9.90 -2.81 4.38
C GLU A 355 -10.57 -3.07 3.03
N SER A 356 -11.57 -2.24 2.71
CA SER A 356 -12.34 -2.22 1.46
C SER A 356 -11.46 -1.71 0.30
N GLU A 357 -11.53 -2.32 -0.89
CA GLU A 357 -10.64 -2.00 -2.03
C GLU A 357 -10.83 -0.57 -2.55
N ASP A 358 -12.07 -0.09 -2.66
CA ASP A 358 -12.44 1.26 -3.13
C ASP A 358 -12.47 2.33 -2.01
N ARG A 359 -11.83 2.06 -0.86
CA ARG A 359 -11.97 2.85 0.38
C ARG A 359 -11.69 4.35 0.19
N ILE A 360 -12.68 5.17 0.54
CA ILE A 360 -12.73 6.61 0.23
C ILE A 360 -11.75 7.43 1.08
N PHE A 361 -11.59 7.03 2.35
CA PHE A 361 -10.62 7.64 3.26
C PHE A 361 -9.60 6.60 3.72
N VAL A 362 -8.41 6.67 3.11
CA VAL A 362 -7.27 5.79 3.41
C VAL A 362 -6.94 5.84 4.91
N ARG A 363 -6.84 4.65 5.52
CA ARG A 363 -6.37 4.42 6.89
C ARG A 363 -5.28 3.35 6.84
N THR A 364 -4.30 3.46 7.74
CA THR A 364 -3.24 2.46 7.91
C THR A 364 -3.45 1.71 9.21
N ARG A 365 -2.85 0.52 9.36
CA ARG A 365 -2.92 -0.23 10.62
C ARG A 365 -2.26 0.52 11.79
N ALA A 366 -1.34 1.45 11.50
CA ALA A 366 -0.74 2.33 12.49
C ALA A 366 -1.74 3.26 13.23
N VAL A 367 -2.94 3.54 12.67
CA VAL A 367 -3.96 4.34 13.39
C VAL A 367 -4.73 3.55 14.45
N ILE A 368 -4.62 2.22 14.52
CA ILE A 368 -5.26 1.43 15.59
C ILE A 368 -4.67 1.81 16.95
N GLY A 369 -5.54 1.99 17.96
CA GLY A 369 -5.19 2.48 19.28
C GLY A 369 -4.96 4.00 19.38
N ARG A 370 -4.82 4.72 18.26
CA ARG A 370 -4.72 6.19 18.23
C ARG A 370 -6.06 6.80 18.70
N GLU A 371 -5.99 7.88 19.45
CA GLU A 371 -7.19 8.58 19.93
C GLU A 371 -7.86 9.32 18.76
N VAL A 372 -9.19 9.31 18.67
CA VAL A 372 -9.95 9.86 17.53
C VAL A 372 -9.64 11.34 17.26
N LYS A 373 -9.33 12.12 18.30
CA LYS A 373 -8.91 13.53 18.21
C LYS A 373 -7.51 13.73 17.61
N ASN A 374 -6.70 12.67 17.52
CA ASN A 374 -5.42 12.65 16.82
C ASN A 374 -5.54 12.06 15.41
N CYS A 375 -6.62 11.34 15.08
CA CYS A 375 -6.87 10.79 13.73
C CYS A 375 -7.38 11.83 12.73
N HIS A 376 -7.50 13.09 13.14
CA HIS A 376 -8.09 14.21 12.39
C HIS A 376 -7.21 15.47 12.48
N PRO A 377 -7.26 16.36 11.47
CA PRO A 377 -6.51 17.62 11.51
C PRO A 377 -7.03 18.54 12.62
N PRO A 378 -6.18 19.39 13.26
CA PRO A 378 -6.53 20.15 14.46
C PRO A 378 -7.84 20.97 14.34
N GLN A 379 -8.06 21.61 13.19
CA GLN A 379 -9.26 22.40 12.87
C GLN A 379 -10.58 21.62 12.85
N SER A 380 -10.54 20.29 12.67
CA SER A 380 -11.73 19.43 12.65
C SER A 380 -12.03 18.78 14.00
N VAL A 381 -11.08 18.81 14.94
CA VAL A 381 -11.13 18.05 16.20
C VAL A 381 -12.34 18.44 17.07
N GLU A 382 -12.62 19.74 17.20
CA GLU A 382 -13.73 20.20 18.05
C GLU A 382 -15.09 19.69 17.55
N THR A 383 -15.29 19.69 16.22
CA THR A 383 -16.50 19.16 15.58
C THR A 383 -16.62 17.65 15.78
N VAL A 384 -15.55 16.88 15.55
CA VAL A 384 -15.55 15.42 15.75
C VAL A 384 -15.84 15.06 17.22
N MET A 385 -15.23 15.76 18.18
CA MET A 385 -15.49 15.51 19.60
C MET A 385 -16.91 15.89 20.03
N LYS A 386 -17.50 16.95 19.46
CA LYS A 386 -18.93 17.27 19.67
C LYS A 386 -19.86 16.18 19.16
N VAL A 387 -19.58 15.61 17.99
CA VAL A 387 -20.35 14.48 17.43
C VAL A 387 -20.23 13.25 18.34
N VAL A 388 -19.03 12.88 18.77
CA VAL A 388 -18.81 11.74 19.66
C VAL A 388 -19.54 11.93 21.00
N GLU A 389 -19.56 13.13 21.57
CA GLU A 389 -20.27 13.39 22.84
C GLU A 389 -21.80 13.42 22.67
N GLU A 390 -22.31 13.97 21.55
CA GLU A 390 -23.74 13.96 21.22
C GLU A 390 -24.29 12.53 21.00
N LEU A 391 -23.48 11.65 20.42
CA LEU A 391 -23.81 10.24 20.26
C LEU A 391 -23.67 9.47 21.59
N ARG A 392 -22.59 9.70 22.35
CA ARG A 392 -22.33 9.09 23.67
C ARG A 392 -23.44 9.39 24.68
N SER A 393 -23.90 10.62 24.72
CA SER A 393 -25.00 11.06 25.60
C SER A 393 -26.38 10.58 25.15
N GLY A 394 -26.48 9.93 23.97
CA GLY A 394 -27.75 9.48 23.40
C GLY A 394 -28.68 10.61 22.94
N LYS A 395 -28.19 11.86 22.91
CA LYS A 395 -28.94 13.04 22.44
C LYS A 395 -29.34 12.88 20.98
N SER A 396 -28.45 12.32 20.15
CA SER A 396 -28.75 11.90 18.77
C SER A 396 -28.39 10.42 18.59
N LYS A 397 -29.17 9.70 17.78
CA LYS A 397 -28.90 8.28 17.46
C LYS A 397 -27.85 8.11 16.35
N SER A 398 -27.89 9.01 15.37
CA SER A 398 -26.85 9.19 14.37
C SER A 398 -26.61 10.67 14.10
N VAL A 399 -25.44 10.98 13.55
CA VAL A 399 -25.11 12.28 12.95
C VAL A 399 -24.61 12.02 11.54
N ASP A 400 -25.23 12.67 10.56
CA ASP A 400 -25.12 12.34 9.15
C ASP A 400 -24.67 13.58 8.36
N PHE A 401 -23.67 13.47 7.48
CA PHE A 401 -23.27 14.53 6.56
C PHE A 401 -22.81 13.98 5.20
N TRP A 402 -22.82 14.84 4.18
CA TRP A 402 -22.39 14.50 2.82
C TRP A 402 -21.49 15.58 2.24
N LEU A 403 -20.60 15.19 1.35
CA LEU A 403 -19.58 16.06 0.76
C LEU A 403 -19.15 15.54 -0.62
N ASN A 404 -18.72 16.45 -1.50
CA ASN A 404 -18.34 16.11 -2.86
C ASN A 404 -16.81 16.13 -3.00
N ILE A 405 -16.20 14.96 -3.26
CA ILE A 405 -14.75 14.79 -3.45
C ILE A 405 -14.50 14.21 -4.83
N ARG A 406 -13.69 14.90 -5.65
CA ARG A 406 -13.19 14.41 -6.96
C ARG A 406 -14.30 13.85 -7.89
N GLY A 407 -15.51 14.42 -7.82
CA GLY A 407 -16.68 14.01 -8.61
C GLY A 407 -17.57 12.94 -7.95
N ARG A 408 -17.18 12.38 -6.81
CA ARG A 408 -17.97 11.44 -6.00
C ARG A 408 -18.78 12.19 -4.93
N THR A 409 -20.07 11.88 -4.79
CA THR A 409 -20.91 12.29 -3.65
C THR A 409 -20.71 11.29 -2.50
N VAL A 410 -19.92 11.68 -1.50
CA VAL A 410 -19.61 10.86 -0.33
C VAL A 410 -20.63 11.16 0.77
N TYR A 411 -21.26 10.11 1.32
CA TYR A 411 -22.21 10.18 2.44
C TYR A 411 -21.61 9.48 3.66
N ILE A 412 -21.62 10.14 4.82
CA ILE A 412 -20.88 9.76 6.01
C ILE A 412 -21.84 9.83 7.20
N ARG A 413 -21.86 8.79 8.02
CA ARG A 413 -22.82 8.60 9.12
C ARG A 413 -22.08 8.11 10.36
N TYR A 414 -22.33 8.75 11.50
CA TYR A 414 -21.78 8.36 12.79
C TYR A 414 -22.92 7.86 13.68
N PHE A 415 -22.78 6.68 14.26
CA PHE A 415 -23.78 6.06 15.13
C PHE A 415 -23.23 5.86 16.54
N GLY A 416 -24.03 6.19 17.56
CA GLY A 416 -23.74 5.79 18.94
C GLY A 416 -24.05 4.29 19.10
N ILE A 417 -23.04 3.49 19.40
CA ILE A 417 -23.18 2.05 19.63
C ILE A 417 -23.34 1.79 21.12
N PHE A 418 -24.39 1.06 21.47
CA PHE A 418 -24.76 0.71 22.84
C PHE A 418 -25.04 -0.79 22.95
N ASP A 419 -24.83 -1.37 24.13
CA ASP A 419 -25.27 -2.73 24.43
C ASP A 419 -26.76 -2.81 24.84
N GLY A 420 -27.23 -4.00 25.21
CA GLY A 420 -28.62 -4.23 25.64
C GLY A 420 -29.01 -3.50 26.92
N ASP A 421 -28.04 -3.22 27.81
CA ASP A 421 -28.22 -2.48 29.06
C ASP A 421 -28.08 -0.95 28.86
N LYS A 422 -27.81 -0.51 27.62
CA LYS A 422 -27.57 0.87 27.18
C LYS A 422 -26.24 1.46 27.66
N ASN A 423 -25.24 0.65 27.95
CA ASN A 423 -23.87 1.15 28.12
C ASN A 423 -23.31 1.53 26.75
N TYR A 424 -22.66 2.70 26.66
CA TYR A 424 -22.01 3.16 25.44
C TYR A 424 -20.74 2.36 25.14
N LEU A 425 -20.74 1.62 24.04
CA LEU A 425 -19.61 0.80 23.58
C LEU A 425 -18.63 1.58 22.69
N GLY A 426 -19.11 2.60 21.97
CA GLY A 426 -18.29 3.39 21.04
C GLY A 426 -19.11 4.12 19.97
N THR A 427 -18.40 4.80 19.06
CA THR A 427 -18.97 5.42 17.85
C THR A 427 -18.57 4.61 16.62
N LEU A 428 -19.55 4.30 15.76
CA LEU A 428 -19.33 3.70 14.45
C LEU A 428 -19.47 4.76 13.36
N GLU A 429 -18.39 5.02 12.63
CA GLU A 429 -18.36 5.78 11.39
C GLU A 429 -18.60 4.82 10.22
N VAL A 430 -19.53 5.19 9.34
CA VAL A 430 -19.89 4.48 8.11
C VAL A 430 -19.84 5.48 6.96
N THR A 431 -19.05 5.21 5.93
CA THR A 431 -18.84 6.07 4.76
C THR A 431 -19.24 5.34 3.48
N GLN A 432 -19.91 6.02 2.55
CA GLN A 432 -20.40 5.44 1.28
C GLN A 432 -20.25 6.42 0.12
N ASP A 433 -19.86 5.92 -1.05
CA ASP A 433 -20.06 6.64 -2.31
C ASP A 433 -21.51 6.40 -2.77
N ILE A 434 -22.34 7.46 -2.79
CA ILE A 434 -23.73 7.37 -3.21
C ILE A 434 -23.95 7.89 -4.65
N THR A 435 -22.88 8.15 -5.41
CA THR A 435 -22.94 8.77 -6.75
C THR A 435 -23.76 7.94 -7.74
N GLU A 436 -23.55 6.62 -7.79
CA GLU A 436 -24.34 5.74 -8.65
C GLU A 436 -25.74 5.46 -8.08
N ILE A 437 -25.89 5.45 -6.75
CA ILE A 437 -27.17 5.29 -6.07
C ILE A 437 -28.10 6.47 -6.39
N GLN A 438 -27.57 7.69 -6.47
CA GLN A 438 -28.31 8.91 -6.86
C GLN A 438 -28.78 8.91 -8.33
N LYS A 439 -28.25 8.02 -9.19
CA LYS A 439 -28.68 7.88 -10.60
C LYS A 439 -29.80 6.85 -10.79
N LEU A 440 -30.12 6.06 -9.76
CA LEU A 440 -31.15 5.03 -9.85
C LEU A 440 -32.53 5.65 -10.07
N THR A 441 -33.22 5.21 -11.12
CA THR A 441 -34.57 5.66 -11.49
C THR A 441 -35.42 4.49 -11.94
N GLY A 442 -36.74 4.58 -11.74
CA GLY A 442 -37.66 3.48 -11.99
C GLY A 442 -37.40 2.30 -11.06
N GLU A 443 -37.45 1.08 -11.60
CA GLU A 443 -37.19 -0.16 -10.84
C GLU A 443 -36.36 -1.14 -11.69
N LYS A 444 -35.35 -1.78 -11.07
CA LYS A 444 -34.65 -2.93 -11.64
C LYS A 444 -34.90 -4.16 -10.76
N ARG A 445 -35.83 -5.03 -11.18
CA ARG A 445 -36.28 -6.20 -10.39
C ARG A 445 -35.41 -7.45 -10.55
N LEU A 446 -34.67 -7.56 -11.64
CA LEU A 446 -33.75 -8.65 -11.99
C LEU A 446 -32.55 -8.06 -12.80
N PRO A 447 -31.45 -8.81 -13.00
CA PRO A 447 -30.25 -8.37 -13.74
C PRO A 447 -30.51 -7.89 -15.18
#